data_AF-A0A920QAZ3-F1
#
_entry.id   AF-A0A920QAZ3-F1
#
_cell.length_a   1.000
_cell.length_b   1.000
_cell.length_c   1.000
_cell.angle_alpha   90.00
_cell.angle_beta   90.00
_cell.angle_gamma   90.00
#
_symmetry.space_group_name_H-M   'P 1'
#
loop_
_entity.id
_entity.type
_entity.pdbx_description
1 polymer ?
#
loop_
_entity_poly.entity_id
_entity_poly.type
_entity_poly.pdbx_seq_one_letter_code
_entity_poly.pdbx_strand_id
1 'polypeptide(L)'
;MIPSSKKYLIIGAGMHGLSTAYHLALELKKRGLGSGKDILVIDKSREKVQVHRNCCGVVRNNYFQPAMRELMAHSVEVWESDPKAYSYHPVGYMQISPEVMHSDVASIYEQQKAIGYPSEFVEGSKDSMAYMQGIFDDWQAKGITSVLS
;
A
#
# COMPACT_ATOMS: atom_id res chain seq x y z
N MET A 1 20.65 8.31 27.60
CA MET A 1 21.86 7.47 27.47
C MET A 1 21.49 6.24 26.65
N ILE A 2 22.29 5.88 25.64
CA ILE A 2 22.06 4.67 24.83
C ILE A 2 22.55 3.46 25.65
N PRO A 3 21.77 2.39 25.81
CA PRO A 3 22.19 1.20 26.54
C PRO A 3 23.38 0.53 25.85
N SER A 4 24.30 -0.08 26.63
CA SER A 4 25.47 -0.78 26.09
C SER A 4 25.11 -2.07 25.34
N SER A 5 23.93 -2.65 25.59
CA SER A 5 23.42 -3.80 24.86
C SER A 5 21.89 -3.81 24.79
N LYS A 6 21.36 -4.37 23.70
CA LYS A 6 19.93 -4.64 23.48
C LYS A 6 19.75 -5.94 22.72
N LYS A 7 18.64 -6.64 22.98
CA LYS A 7 18.33 -7.93 22.33
C LYS A 7 18.04 -7.75 20.84
N TYR A 8 17.34 -6.68 20.48
CA TYR A 8 17.08 -6.30 19.10
C TYR A 8 17.47 -4.84 18.87
N LEU A 9 18.24 -4.60 17.80
CA LEU A 9 18.62 -3.26 17.36
C LEU A 9 18.12 -3.06 15.93
N ILE A 10 17.38 -1.97 15.71
CA ILE A 10 16.91 -1.54 14.40
C ILE A 10 17.57 -0.20 14.08
N ILE A 11 18.23 -0.14 12.92
CA ILE A 11 18.95 1.04 12.45
C ILE A 11 18.10 1.72 11.37
N GLY A 12 17.59 2.91 11.69
CA GLY A 12 16.67 3.72 10.89
C GLY A 12 15.27 3.80 11.50
N ALA A 13 14.80 5.02 11.76
CA ALA A 13 13.46 5.32 12.30
C ALA A 13 12.51 5.90 11.22
N GLY A 14 12.64 5.43 9.97
CA GLY A 14 11.63 5.61 8.93
C GLY A 14 10.49 4.58 9.02
N MET A 15 9.50 4.63 8.11
CA MET A 15 8.34 3.72 8.10
C MET A 15 8.72 2.26 8.24
N HIS A 16 9.68 1.76 7.45
CA HIS A 16 10.08 0.35 7.53
C HIS A 16 10.68 -0.02 8.90
N GLY A 17 11.55 0.82 9.45
CA GLY A 17 12.18 0.55 10.75
C GLY A 17 11.18 0.62 11.90
N LEU A 18 10.29 1.61 11.89
CA LEU A 18 9.23 1.75 12.89
C LEU A 18 8.17 0.65 12.78
N SER A 19 7.74 0.31 11.57
CA SER A 19 6.83 -0.83 11.30
C SER A 19 7.45 -2.14 11.75
N THR A 20 8.73 -2.38 11.42
CA THR A 20 9.46 -3.58 11.87
C THR A 20 9.51 -3.64 13.40
N ALA A 21 9.84 -2.53 14.08
CA ALA A 21 9.87 -2.47 15.54
C ALA A 21 8.51 -2.76 16.17
N TYR A 22 7.44 -2.19 15.59
CA TYR A 22 6.07 -2.38 16.03
C TYR A 22 5.61 -3.83 15.90
N HIS A 23 5.72 -4.42 14.71
CA HIS A 23 5.30 -5.81 14.49
C HIS A 23 6.16 -6.82 15.25
N LEU A 24 7.47 -6.56 15.41
CA LEU A 24 8.33 -7.37 16.27
C LEU A 24 7.89 -7.30 17.73
N ALA A 25 7.53 -6.11 18.23
CA ALA A 25 7.03 -5.96 19.60
C ALA A 25 5.70 -6.71 19.82
N LEU A 26 4.77 -6.63 18.86
CA LEU A 26 3.50 -7.36 18.90
C LEU A 26 3.74 -8.88 18.94
N GLU A 27 4.60 -9.40 18.07
CA GLU A 27 4.85 -10.84 17.98
C GLU A 27 5.57 -11.38 19.22
N LEU A 28 6.56 -10.65 19.74
CA LEU A 28 7.23 -11.01 20.99
C LEU A 28 6.27 -11.03 22.17
N LYS A 29 5.37 -10.04 22.25
CA LYS A 29 4.33 -9.98 23.29
C LYS A 29 3.36 -11.16 23.15
N LYS A 30 2.90 -11.46 21.94
CA LYS A 30 1.99 -12.58 21.65
C LYS A 30 2.59 -13.94 22.07
N ARG A 31 3.90 -14.12 21.88
CA ARG A 31 4.61 -15.34 22.30
C ARG A 31 5.06 -15.36 23.76
N GLY A 32 4.85 -14.28 24.52
CA GLY A 32 5.35 -14.15 25.90
C GLY A 32 6.87 -14.05 26.00
N LEU A 33 7.56 -13.67 24.92
CA LEU A 33 9.03 -13.63 24.82
C LEU A 33 9.63 -12.22 25.00
N GLY A 34 8.78 -11.21 25.16
CA GLY A 34 9.20 -9.82 25.33
C GLY A 34 8.03 -8.86 25.44
N SER A 35 8.35 -7.57 25.59
CA SER A 35 7.36 -6.50 25.79
C SER A 35 7.54 -5.31 24.85
N GLY A 36 8.49 -5.39 23.93
CA GLY A 36 8.94 -4.26 23.09
C GLY A 36 10.07 -3.44 23.73
N LYS A 37 10.22 -3.45 25.07
CA LYS A 37 11.36 -2.82 25.77
C LYS A 37 12.72 -3.44 25.40
N ASP A 38 12.68 -4.63 24.81
CA ASP A 38 13.81 -5.42 24.32
C ASP A 38 14.36 -4.91 22.98
N ILE A 39 13.62 -3.99 22.32
CA ILE A 39 13.92 -3.42 21.01
C ILE A 39 14.42 -1.99 21.19
N LEU A 40 15.52 -1.66 20.51
CA LEU A 40 16.01 -0.29 20.38
C LEU A 40 16.01 0.10 18.91
N VAL A 41 15.38 1.23 18.60
CA VAL A 41 15.45 1.86 17.28
C VAL A 41 16.38 3.06 17.39
N ILE A 42 17.39 3.11 16.54
CA ILE A 42 18.32 4.25 16.43
C ILE A 42 18.17 4.91 15.07
N ASP A 43 18.36 6.22 15.01
CA ASP A 43 18.39 6.98 13.76
C ASP A 43 19.54 7.98 13.81
N LYS A 44 20.13 8.28 12.65
CA LYS A 44 21.21 9.27 12.53
C LYS A 44 20.74 10.71 12.76
N SER A 45 19.45 10.96 12.56
CA SER A 45 18.84 12.29 12.58
C SER A 45 18.01 12.51 13.86
N ARG A 46 18.04 13.75 14.36
CA ARG A 46 17.16 14.19 15.47
C ARG A 46 15.72 14.41 15.02
N GLU A 47 15.53 14.73 13.75
CA GLU A 47 14.24 14.82 13.12
C GLU A 47 13.76 13.41 12.80
N LYS A 48 12.73 12.95 13.52
CA LYS A 48 12.00 11.76 13.11
C LYS A 48 11.54 12.00 11.67
N VAL A 49 11.71 11.02 10.77
CA VAL A 49 10.89 10.91 9.54
C VAL A 49 11.35 11.86 8.39
N GLN A 50 12.59 11.75 7.90
CA GLN A 50 12.98 12.44 6.64
C GLN A 50 12.54 11.70 5.35
N VAL A 51 12.40 10.37 5.37
CA VAL A 51 12.09 9.60 4.14
C VAL A 51 10.65 9.82 3.64
N HIS A 52 9.77 10.37 4.48
CA HIS A 52 8.33 10.47 4.18
C HIS A 52 7.90 11.80 3.57
N ARG A 53 8.74 12.85 3.64
CA ARG A 53 8.35 14.19 3.16
C ARG A 53 8.17 14.25 1.63
N ASN A 54 8.71 13.28 0.90
CA ASN A 54 8.69 13.25 -0.57
C ASN A 54 7.83 12.10 -1.13
N CYS A 55 7.03 11.41 -0.29
CA CYS A 55 6.12 10.37 -0.77
C CYS A 55 4.77 11.00 -1.16
N CYS A 56 4.18 10.55 -2.28
CA CYS A 56 2.89 11.05 -2.77
C CYS A 56 1.67 10.60 -1.93
N GLY A 57 1.87 9.80 -0.88
CA GLY A 57 0.79 9.34 0.02
C GLY A 57 -0.16 8.31 -0.59
N VAL A 58 0.18 7.72 -1.74
CA VAL A 58 -0.67 6.71 -2.41
C VAL A 58 -0.42 5.32 -1.84
N VAL A 59 -1.48 4.68 -1.36
CA VAL A 59 -1.51 3.27 -0.94
C VAL A 59 -2.37 2.50 -1.94
N ARG A 60 -1.84 1.41 -2.51
CA ARG A 60 -2.54 0.63 -3.56
C ARG A 60 -2.07 -0.82 -3.61
N ASN A 61 -2.93 -1.71 -4.10
CA ASN A 61 -2.61 -3.11 -4.40
C ASN A 61 -2.23 -3.37 -5.88
N ASN A 62 -2.31 -2.34 -6.73
CA ASN A 62 -2.15 -2.47 -8.17
C ASN A 62 -0.69 -2.75 -8.63
N TYR A 63 -0.26 -4.02 -8.61
CA TYR A 63 1.08 -4.53 -8.95
C TYR A 63 1.04 -5.71 -9.92
N PHE A 64 1.96 -5.77 -10.88
CA PHE A 64 1.95 -6.83 -11.90
C PHE A 64 2.37 -8.22 -11.37
N GLN A 65 3.37 -8.29 -10.49
CA GLN A 65 3.88 -9.57 -9.98
C GLN A 65 2.93 -10.18 -8.93
N PRO A 66 2.54 -11.46 -9.07
CA PRO A 66 1.61 -12.11 -8.14
C PRO A 66 2.05 -12.07 -6.67
N ALA A 67 3.34 -12.33 -6.40
CA ALA A 67 3.86 -12.32 -5.03
C ALA A 67 3.76 -10.93 -4.35
N MET A 68 3.81 -9.85 -5.14
CA MET A 68 3.62 -8.51 -4.60
C MET A 68 2.16 -8.24 -4.25
N ARG A 69 1.21 -8.87 -4.93
CA ARG A 69 -0.21 -8.61 -4.74
C ARG A 69 -0.72 -9.06 -3.38
N GLU A 70 -0.37 -10.26 -2.94
CA GLU A 70 -0.70 -10.73 -1.59
C GLU A 70 -0.05 -9.85 -0.52
N LEU A 71 1.24 -9.55 -0.69
CA LEU A 71 1.99 -8.70 0.23
C LEU A 71 1.39 -7.29 0.34
N MET A 72 0.96 -6.71 -0.78
CA MET A 72 0.37 -5.38 -0.80
C MET A 72 -1.07 -5.39 -0.26
N ALA A 73 -1.84 -6.46 -0.47
CA ALA A 73 -3.17 -6.61 0.14
C ALA A 73 -3.05 -6.63 1.68
N HIS A 74 -2.16 -7.47 2.20
CA HIS A 74 -1.84 -7.48 3.63
C HIS A 74 -1.33 -6.12 4.13
N SER A 75 -0.55 -5.40 3.32
CA SER A 75 -0.07 -4.06 3.69
C SER A 75 -1.20 -3.03 3.75
N VAL A 76 -2.19 -3.11 2.84
CA VAL A 76 -3.39 -2.26 2.84
C VAL A 76 -4.22 -2.51 4.11
N GLU A 77 -4.39 -3.77 4.53
CA GLU A 77 -5.11 -4.11 5.77
C GLU A 77 -4.50 -3.43 7.02
N VAL A 78 -3.18 -3.23 7.05
CA VAL A 78 -2.52 -2.48 8.14
C VAL A 78 -2.96 -1.02 8.13
N TRP A 79 -3.02 -0.36 6.96
CA TRP A 79 -3.52 1.01 6.85
C TRP A 79 -5.00 1.12 7.23
N GLU A 80 -5.80 0.12 6.87
CA GLU A 80 -7.22 0.04 7.18
C GLU A 80 -7.52 -0.28 8.65
N SER A 81 -6.55 -0.84 9.39
CA SER A 81 -6.75 -1.23 10.79
C SER A 81 -6.95 -0.06 11.75
N ASP A 82 -6.36 1.11 11.46
CA ASP A 82 -6.60 2.36 12.20
C ASP A 82 -6.48 3.58 11.26
N PRO A 83 -7.49 3.82 10.40
CA PRO A 83 -7.40 4.86 9.38
C PRO A 83 -7.26 6.26 9.99
N LYS A 84 -7.79 6.46 11.20
CA LYS A 84 -7.69 7.73 11.92
C LYS A 84 -6.27 7.97 12.44
N ALA A 85 -5.62 6.97 13.03
CA ALA A 85 -4.25 7.12 13.51
C ALA A 85 -3.25 7.32 12.36
N TYR A 86 -3.54 6.73 11.20
CA TYR A 86 -2.67 6.82 10.02
C TYR A 86 -3.04 7.93 9.05
N SER A 87 -4.10 8.72 9.32
CA SER A 87 -4.67 9.68 8.37
C SER A 87 -4.91 9.06 6.99
N TYR A 88 -5.40 7.81 6.98
CA TYR A 88 -5.68 7.05 5.77
C TYR A 88 -7.10 7.33 5.30
N HIS A 89 -7.22 7.70 4.02
CA HIS A 89 -8.48 7.97 3.35
C HIS A 89 -8.66 6.96 2.22
N PRO A 90 -9.59 5.99 2.33
CA PRO A 90 -9.79 4.95 1.32
C PRO A 90 -10.58 5.51 0.13
N VAL A 91 -9.95 6.38 -0.66
CA VAL A 91 -10.56 7.06 -1.82
C VAL A 91 -10.43 6.26 -3.13
N GLY A 92 -9.90 5.04 -3.06
CA GLY A 92 -9.67 4.18 -4.22
C GLY A 92 -8.42 4.53 -5.04
N TYR A 93 -8.15 3.71 -6.05
CA TYR A 93 -7.07 3.93 -7.01
C TYR A 93 -7.54 3.47 -8.39
N MET A 94 -7.32 4.29 -9.41
CA MET A 94 -7.75 3.97 -10.77
C MET A 94 -6.56 3.88 -11.73
N GLN A 95 -6.44 2.75 -12.42
CA GLN A 95 -5.55 2.61 -13.58
C GLN A 95 -6.36 2.71 -14.87
N ILE A 96 -6.21 3.84 -15.55
CA ILE A 96 -6.82 4.13 -16.85
C ILE A 96 -5.81 3.80 -17.94
N SER A 97 -6.15 2.87 -18.84
CA SER A 97 -5.17 2.26 -19.75
C SER A 97 -5.62 2.22 -21.22
N PRO A 98 -4.68 2.39 -22.16
CA PRO A 98 -4.88 2.12 -23.58
C PRO A 98 -4.73 0.62 -23.88
N GLU A 99 -5.06 0.27 -25.12
CA GLU A 99 -5.12 -1.13 -25.58
C GLU A 99 -3.83 -1.92 -25.39
N VAL A 100 -2.67 -1.28 -25.58
CA VAL A 100 -1.37 -1.93 -25.43
C VAL A 100 -1.12 -2.45 -24.00
N MET A 101 -1.82 -1.92 -23.00
CA MET A 101 -1.73 -2.38 -21.61
C MET A 101 -2.86 -3.33 -21.20
N HIS A 102 -3.87 -3.56 -22.05
CA HIS A 102 -5.09 -4.30 -21.69
C HIS A 102 -4.78 -5.69 -21.11
N SER A 103 -3.96 -6.49 -21.81
CA SER A 103 -3.61 -7.85 -21.37
C SER A 103 -2.92 -7.88 -19.99
N ASP A 104 -2.07 -6.89 -19.70
CA ASP A 104 -1.38 -6.83 -18.40
C ASP A 104 -2.33 -6.40 -17.28
N VAL A 105 -3.27 -5.48 -17.57
CA VAL A 105 -4.30 -5.04 -16.61
C VAL A 105 -5.33 -6.13 -16.35
N ALA A 106 -5.73 -6.87 -17.38
CA ALA A 106 -6.62 -8.03 -17.22
C ALA A 106 -6.00 -9.11 -16.34
N SER A 107 -4.71 -9.41 -16.55
CA SER A 107 -3.93 -10.31 -15.68
C SER A 107 -3.90 -9.81 -14.23
N ILE A 108 -3.75 -8.50 -14.05
CA ILE A 108 -3.80 -7.87 -12.74
C ILE A 108 -5.17 -8.09 -12.06
N TYR A 109 -6.26 -7.84 -12.78
CA TYR A 109 -7.62 -7.97 -12.26
C TYR A 109 -7.92 -9.42 -11.83
N GLU A 110 -7.57 -10.39 -12.67
CA GLU A 110 -7.77 -11.81 -12.34
C GLU A 110 -6.98 -12.22 -11.08
N GLN A 111 -5.76 -11.70 -10.91
CA GLN A 111 -4.99 -11.94 -9.70
C GLN A 111 -5.60 -11.29 -8.45
N GLN A 112 -6.19 -10.09 -8.56
CA GLN A 112 -6.90 -9.45 -7.44
C GLN A 112 -8.11 -10.27 -7.03
N LYS A 113 -8.91 -10.70 -8.02
CA LYS A 113 -10.07 -11.56 -7.81
C LYS A 113 -9.68 -12.89 -7.16
N ALA A 114 -8.56 -13.49 -7.56
CA ALA A 114 -8.07 -14.75 -7.01
C ALA A 114 -7.75 -14.67 -5.50
N ILE A 115 -7.36 -13.50 -4.99
CA ILE A 115 -7.09 -13.28 -3.56
C ILE A 115 -8.26 -12.60 -2.83
N GLY A 116 -9.40 -12.40 -3.50
CA GLY A 116 -10.57 -11.72 -2.94
C GLY A 116 -10.39 -10.22 -2.71
N TYR A 117 -9.42 -9.58 -3.37
CA TYR A 117 -9.21 -8.14 -3.28
C TYR A 117 -10.29 -7.42 -4.10
N PRO A 118 -11.09 -6.51 -3.51
CA PRO A 118 -12.14 -5.79 -4.23
C PRO A 118 -11.55 -4.95 -5.36
N SER A 119 -12.02 -5.20 -6.59
CA SER A 119 -11.75 -4.35 -7.75
C SER A 119 -12.84 -4.52 -8.82
N GLU A 120 -12.93 -3.53 -9.69
CA GLU A 120 -13.81 -3.47 -10.85
C GLU A 120 -12.97 -3.24 -12.11
N PHE A 121 -13.21 -4.03 -13.16
CA PHE A 121 -12.53 -3.90 -14.44
C PHE A 121 -13.54 -3.57 -15.54
N VAL A 122 -13.46 -2.34 -16.04
CA VAL A 122 -14.26 -1.84 -17.16
C VAL A 122 -13.45 -1.99 -18.43
N GLU A 123 -14.05 -2.62 -19.44
CA GLU A 123 -13.36 -2.99 -20.67
C GLU A 123 -14.05 -2.42 -21.91
N GLY A 124 -13.26 -2.08 -22.92
CA GLY A 124 -13.74 -1.48 -24.16
C GLY A 124 -13.80 0.04 -24.10
N SER A 125 -13.53 0.68 -25.23
CA SER A 125 -13.39 2.14 -25.30
C SER A 125 -14.69 2.89 -24.97
N LYS A 126 -15.84 2.38 -25.42
CA LYS A 126 -17.14 2.99 -25.16
C LYS A 126 -17.51 2.95 -23.68
N ASP A 127 -17.34 1.79 -23.06
CA ASP A 127 -17.75 1.57 -21.68
C ASP A 127 -16.78 2.25 -20.71
N SER A 128 -15.47 2.23 -21.02
CA SER A 128 -14.47 3.02 -20.30
C SER A 128 -14.78 4.52 -20.36
N MET A 129 -15.16 5.04 -21.53
CA MET A 129 -15.55 6.44 -21.68
C MET A 129 -16.80 6.77 -20.84
N ALA A 130 -17.84 5.93 -20.92
CA ALA A 130 -19.06 6.11 -20.16
C ALA A 130 -18.82 6.05 -18.64
N TYR A 131 -17.99 5.12 -18.19
CA TYR A 131 -17.58 5.01 -16.79
C TYR A 131 -16.86 6.27 -16.30
N MET A 132 -15.87 6.76 -17.05
CA MET A 132 -15.16 8.00 -16.69
C MET A 132 -16.08 9.21 -16.67
N GLN A 133 -17.01 9.32 -17.63
CA GLN A 133 -18.00 10.41 -17.68
C GLN A 133 -19.03 10.34 -16.54
N GLY A 134 -19.25 9.17 -15.96
CA GLY A 134 -20.06 9.01 -14.75
C GLY A 134 -19.40 9.58 -13.49
N ILE A 135 -18.07 9.77 -13.51
CA ILE A 135 -17.29 10.31 -12.39
C ILE A 135 -16.90 11.78 -12.65
N PHE A 136 -16.47 12.08 -13.87
CA PHE A 136 -16.05 13.41 -14.34
C PHE A 136 -16.85 13.77 -15.59
N ASP A 137 -17.84 14.64 -15.44
CA ASP A 137 -18.77 15.04 -16.51
C ASP A 137 -18.07 15.72 -17.70
N ASP A 138 -16.93 16.36 -17.47
CA ASP A 138 -16.11 17.03 -18.45
C ASP A 138 -15.00 16.15 -19.06
N TRP A 139 -15.00 14.83 -18.85
CA TRP A 139 -13.95 13.93 -19.30
C TRP A 139 -13.70 13.98 -20.83
N GLN A 140 -12.43 14.18 -21.23
CA GLN A 140 -12.04 14.32 -22.64
C GLN A 140 -10.90 13.38 -23.10
N ALA A 141 -10.32 12.58 -22.19
CA ALA A 141 -9.17 11.76 -22.52
C ALA A 141 -9.55 10.67 -23.53
N LYS A 142 -8.74 10.53 -24.58
CA LYS A 142 -8.98 9.60 -25.71
C LYS A 142 -8.01 8.42 -25.67
N GLY A 143 -8.36 7.35 -26.38
CA GLY A 143 -7.50 6.17 -26.53
C GLY A 143 -7.51 5.22 -25.33
N ILE A 144 -8.44 5.41 -24.41
CA ILE A 144 -8.66 4.53 -23.26
C ILE A 144 -9.51 3.35 -23.71
N THR A 145 -9.08 2.15 -23.36
CA THR A 145 -9.82 0.91 -23.63
C THR A 145 -10.06 0.07 -22.38
N SER A 146 -9.48 0.46 -21.24
CA SER A 146 -9.80 -0.16 -19.97
C SER A 146 -9.61 0.75 -18.78
N VAL A 147 -10.37 0.49 -17.72
CA VAL A 147 -10.26 1.13 -16.40
C VAL A 147 -10.31 0.04 -15.33
N LEU A 148 -9.27 -0.04 -14.51
CA LEU A 148 -9.26 -0.87 -13.31
C LEU A 148 -9.33 0.02 -12.08
N SER A 149 -10.31 -0.20 -11.21
CA SER A 149 -10.56 0.56 -9.99
C SER A 149 -10.73 -0.32 -8.76
#